data_AF-A0A7M3WG63-F1
#
_entry.id   AF-A0A7M3WG63-F1
#
_cell.length_a   1.000
_cell.length_b   1.000
_cell.length_c   1.000
_cell.angle_alpha   90.00
_cell.angle_beta   90.00
_cell.angle_gamma   90.00
#
_symmetry.space_group_name_H-M   'P 1'
#
loop_
_entity.id
_entity.type
_entity.pdbx_description
1 polymer ?
#
loop_
_entity_poly.entity_id
_entity_poly.type
_entity_poly.pdbx_seq_one_letter_code
_entity_poly.pdbx_strand_id
1 'polypeptide(L)'
;MDGMESKKDDSKVAQFGNLISPVAIAASLLFLFMATSSLDGRDLGNELNSAIFVTLSVLVPACIGRSSRLIPLENCALRIGSLALALLVVGATSNYLDPESFNHMFVTTFFFVGFVTALMNESGRTEESSIFISSILGMRLAAIYASGLTIAQNDSEVVVDWVRESLGSAFFSFWLASISLGFFAMVLIRGTVEKKGSGRFFRTLPTIRESPDAAAYSALIFASFMIPLVWLGQLDSLAEFSEGSHLGVGWATFTALVIFTHAFFRSEGWHVLASLLIV
;
A
#
# COMPACT_ATOMS: atom_id res chain seq x y z
N MET A 1 -41.92 -14.85 -5.20
CA MET A 1 -40.86 -15.40 -4.34
C MET A 1 -39.46 -15.30 -4.96
N ASP A 2 -39.34 -15.22 -6.29
CA ASP A 2 -38.06 -15.14 -7.03
C ASP A 2 -37.20 -13.87 -6.84
N GLY A 3 -37.82 -12.73 -6.52
CA GLY A 3 -37.10 -11.44 -6.46
C GLY A 3 -36.23 -11.23 -5.20
N MET A 4 -36.38 -12.07 -4.17
CA MET A 4 -35.65 -11.92 -2.89
C MET A 4 -34.39 -12.79 -2.84
N GLU A 5 -34.33 -13.87 -3.63
CA GLU A 5 -33.14 -14.72 -3.75
C GLU A 5 -32.09 -14.10 -4.67
N SER A 6 -32.51 -13.53 -5.82
CA SER A 6 -31.62 -12.81 -6.75
C SER A 6 -30.86 -11.63 -6.08
N LYS A 7 -31.51 -10.85 -5.21
CA LYS A 7 -30.85 -9.75 -4.47
C LYS A 7 -29.82 -10.25 -3.45
N LYS A 8 -30.00 -11.46 -2.92
CA LYS A 8 -29.12 -12.04 -1.90
C LYS A 8 -27.82 -12.56 -2.54
N ASP A 9 -27.90 -13.09 -3.75
CA ASP A 9 -26.74 -13.54 -4.52
C ASP A 9 -25.91 -12.37 -5.07
N ASP A 10 -26.56 -11.31 -5.60
CA ASP A 10 -25.86 -10.09 -6.02
C ASP A 10 -25.14 -9.38 -4.85
N SER A 11 -25.71 -9.46 -3.64
CA SER A 11 -25.10 -8.95 -2.41
C SER A 11 -23.86 -9.75 -2.01
N LYS A 12 -23.90 -11.09 -2.10
CA LYS A 12 -22.78 -11.95 -1.73
C LYS A 12 -21.62 -11.83 -2.73
N VAL A 13 -21.91 -11.81 -4.03
CA VAL A 13 -20.89 -11.64 -5.09
C VAL A 13 -20.19 -10.28 -4.95
N ALA A 14 -20.94 -9.21 -4.68
CA ALA A 14 -20.38 -7.89 -4.41
C ALA A 14 -19.53 -7.83 -3.13
N GLN A 15 -19.85 -8.64 -2.13
CA GLN A 15 -19.11 -8.73 -0.87
C GLN A 15 -17.78 -9.48 -1.01
N PHE A 16 -17.76 -10.60 -1.74
CA PHE A 16 -16.51 -11.27 -2.09
C PHE A 16 -15.58 -10.33 -2.88
N GLY A 17 -16.15 -9.54 -3.81
CA GLY A 17 -15.43 -8.50 -4.54
C GLY A 17 -14.71 -7.49 -3.63
N ASN A 18 -15.35 -7.07 -2.54
CA ASN A 18 -14.78 -6.11 -1.60
C ASN A 18 -13.66 -6.68 -0.71
N LEU A 19 -13.58 -8.00 -0.54
CA LEU A 19 -12.52 -8.67 0.22
C LEU A 19 -11.27 -8.93 -0.63
N ILE A 20 -11.45 -9.08 -1.95
CA ILE A 20 -10.35 -9.36 -2.88
C ILE A 20 -9.36 -8.19 -2.96
N SER A 21 -9.83 -6.95 -2.85
CA SER A 21 -8.99 -5.75 -2.96
C SER A 21 -7.91 -5.68 -1.85
N PRO A 22 -8.23 -5.75 -0.54
CA PRO A 22 -7.22 -5.86 0.51
C PRO A 22 -6.26 -7.05 0.35
N VAL A 23 -6.78 -8.22 -0.03
CA VAL A 23 -5.98 -9.45 -0.21
C VAL A 23 -4.98 -9.30 -1.35
N ALA A 24 -5.43 -8.81 -2.51
CA ALA A 24 -4.60 -8.62 -3.67
C ALA A 24 -3.49 -7.60 -3.40
N ILE A 25 -3.83 -6.48 -2.74
CA ILE A 25 -2.83 -5.45 -2.36
C ILE A 25 -1.80 -6.06 -1.41
N ALA A 26 -2.24 -6.74 -0.34
CA ALA A 26 -1.33 -7.37 0.60
C ALA A 26 -0.41 -8.40 -0.07
N ALA A 27 -0.96 -9.23 -0.96
CA ALA A 27 -0.19 -10.20 -1.74
C ALA A 27 0.81 -9.53 -2.69
N SER A 28 0.42 -8.47 -3.39
CA SER A 28 1.31 -7.71 -4.28
C SER A 28 2.46 -7.04 -3.52
N LEU A 29 2.19 -6.47 -2.34
CA LEU A 29 3.23 -5.82 -1.52
C LEU A 29 4.18 -6.84 -0.88
N LEU A 30 3.67 -7.99 -0.43
CA LEU A 30 4.53 -9.08 0.04
C LEU A 30 5.36 -9.67 -1.09
N PHE A 31 4.79 -9.80 -2.29
CA PHE A 31 5.53 -10.21 -3.48
C PHE A 31 6.63 -9.20 -3.85
N LEU A 32 6.33 -7.89 -3.78
CA LEU A 32 7.33 -6.84 -3.97
C LEU A 32 8.50 -7.02 -3.00
N PHE A 33 8.21 -7.22 -1.71
CA PHE A 33 9.23 -7.48 -0.68
C PHE A 33 10.10 -8.70 -1.02
N MET A 34 9.48 -9.83 -1.39
CA MET A 34 10.21 -11.04 -1.74
C MET A 34 11.05 -10.84 -3.00
N ALA A 35 10.50 -10.20 -4.02
CA ALA A 35 11.18 -9.96 -5.29
C ALA A 35 12.40 -9.05 -5.11
N THR A 36 12.26 -7.94 -4.38
CA THR A 36 13.38 -7.01 -4.15
C THR A 36 14.43 -7.64 -3.27
N SER A 37 14.04 -8.31 -2.18
CA SER A 37 15.01 -9.00 -1.31
C SER A 37 15.77 -10.12 -2.04
N SER A 38 15.12 -10.80 -3.00
CA SER A 38 15.77 -11.82 -3.83
C SER A 38 16.74 -11.20 -4.85
N LEU A 39 16.40 -10.02 -5.41
CA LEU A 39 17.28 -9.29 -6.32
C LEU A 39 18.54 -8.77 -5.61
N ASP A 40 18.41 -8.43 -4.33
CA ASP A 40 19.52 -8.04 -3.45
C ASP A 40 20.36 -9.25 -2.99
N GLY A 41 19.97 -10.48 -3.36
CA GLY A 41 20.68 -11.72 -2.98
C GLY A 41 20.56 -12.06 -1.49
N ARG A 42 19.53 -11.56 -0.78
CA ARG A 42 19.39 -11.72 0.67
C ARG A 42 18.84 -13.10 1.05
N ASP A 43 19.39 -13.67 2.12
CA ASP A 43 18.79 -14.84 2.77
C ASP A 43 17.61 -14.38 3.64
N LEU A 44 16.40 -14.74 3.19
CA LEU A 44 15.14 -14.26 3.73
C LEU A 44 14.79 -14.82 5.12
N GLY A 45 15.49 -15.86 5.59
CA GLY A 45 15.43 -16.43 6.95
C GLY A 45 14.27 -16.00 7.85
N ASN A 46 14.57 -15.25 8.92
CA ASN A 46 13.58 -14.73 9.87
C ASN A 46 12.87 -13.44 9.39
N GLU A 47 13.44 -12.74 8.41
CA GLU A 47 12.85 -11.52 7.84
C GLU A 47 11.54 -11.82 7.12
N LEU A 48 11.45 -12.98 6.44
CA LEU A 48 10.24 -13.43 5.77
C LEU A 48 9.11 -13.69 6.77
N ASN A 49 9.40 -14.33 7.91
CA ASN A 49 8.41 -14.54 8.96
C ASN A 49 7.90 -13.20 9.50
N SER A 50 8.81 -12.25 9.72
CA SER A 50 8.47 -10.90 10.16
C SER A 50 7.61 -10.16 9.12
N ALA A 51 7.95 -10.28 7.83
CA ALA A 51 7.20 -9.68 6.73
C ALA A 51 5.79 -10.27 6.59
N ILE A 52 5.64 -11.59 6.72
CA ILE A 52 4.35 -12.28 6.71
C ILE A 52 3.51 -11.83 7.91
N PHE A 53 4.10 -11.81 9.11
CA PHE A 53 3.39 -11.41 10.33
C PHE A 53 2.91 -9.95 10.25
N VAL A 54 3.77 -9.04 9.77
CA VAL A 54 3.40 -7.65 9.50
C VAL A 54 2.29 -7.56 8.46
N THR A 55 2.35 -8.36 7.40
CA THR A 55 1.31 -8.40 6.37
C THR A 55 -0.03 -8.82 6.95
N LEU A 56 -0.06 -9.86 7.79
CA LEU A 56 -1.25 -10.30 8.49
C LEU A 56 -1.80 -9.24 9.45
N SER A 57 -0.91 -8.48 10.12
CA SER A 57 -1.30 -7.39 11.03
C SER A 57 -2.08 -6.26 10.35
N VAL A 58 -1.97 -6.12 9.03
CA VAL A 58 -2.73 -5.14 8.22
C VAL A 58 -3.88 -5.81 7.48
N LEU A 59 -3.64 -6.98 6.89
CA LEU A 59 -4.61 -7.69 6.05
C LEU A 59 -5.85 -8.12 6.83
N VAL A 60 -5.68 -8.79 7.98
CA VAL A 60 -6.79 -9.29 8.79
C VAL A 60 -7.76 -8.17 9.21
N PRO A 61 -7.30 -7.08 9.85
CA PRO A 61 -8.21 -6.00 10.25
C PRO A 61 -8.76 -5.22 9.06
N ALA A 62 -8.03 -5.13 7.93
CA ALA A 62 -8.57 -4.55 6.70
C ALA A 62 -9.75 -5.37 6.15
N CYS A 63 -9.64 -6.69 6.09
CA CYS A 63 -10.74 -7.58 5.69
C CYS A 63 -11.94 -7.48 6.65
N ILE A 64 -11.69 -7.43 7.96
CA ILE A 64 -12.74 -7.23 8.97
C ILE A 64 -13.42 -5.87 8.74
N GLY A 65 -12.64 -4.80 8.53
CA GLY A 65 -13.16 -3.46 8.25
C GLY A 65 -14.00 -3.41 6.97
N ARG A 66 -13.58 -4.08 5.89
CA ARG A 66 -14.38 -4.19 4.65
C ARG A 66 -15.69 -4.97 4.84
N SER A 67 -15.75 -5.79 5.88
CA SER A 67 -16.94 -6.56 6.27
C SER A 67 -17.88 -5.79 7.20
N SER A 68 -17.63 -4.52 7.52
CA SER A 68 -18.44 -3.72 8.46
C SER A 68 -19.95 -3.74 8.17
N ARG A 69 -20.32 -3.74 6.88
CA ARG A 69 -21.72 -3.73 6.41
C ARG A 69 -22.48 -5.03 6.68
N LEU A 70 -21.79 -6.09 7.07
CA LEU A 70 -22.40 -7.37 7.47
C LEU A 70 -22.96 -7.33 8.88
N ILE A 71 -22.50 -6.39 9.71
CA ILE A 71 -22.95 -6.28 11.09
C ILE A 71 -24.40 -5.78 11.08
N PRO A 72 -25.36 -6.54 11.66
CA PRO A 72 -26.79 -6.23 11.61
C PRO A 72 -27.17 -5.14 12.61
N LEU A 73 -26.51 -3.99 12.54
CA LEU A 73 -26.85 -2.78 13.32
C LEU A 73 -27.42 -1.73 12.37
N GLU A 74 -28.40 -0.94 12.76
CA GLU A 74 -29.00 0.05 11.84
C GLU A 74 -28.13 1.29 11.65
N ASN A 75 -27.38 1.68 12.68
CA ASN A 75 -26.56 2.89 12.64
C ASN A 75 -25.11 2.59 12.20
N CYS A 76 -24.65 3.31 11.18
CA CYS A 76 -23.27 3.28 10.68
C CYS A 76 -22.24 3.53 11.80
N ALA A 77 -22.47 4.54 12.65
CA ALA A 77 -21.54 4.88 13.73
C ALA A 77 -21.40 3.74 14.76
N LEU A 78 -22.50 3.04 15.05
CA LEU A 78 -22.49 1.88 15.96
C LEU A 78 -21.77 0.68 15.35
N ARG A 79 -21.91 0.44 14.04
CA ARG A 79 -21.13 -0.61 13.34
C ARG A 79 -19.64 -0.36 13.44
N ILE A 80 -19.21 0.85 13.09
CA ILE A 80 -17.79 1.24 13.14
C ILE A 80 -17.27 1.17 14.58
N GLY A 81 -18.01 1.73 15.54
CA GLY A 81 -17.62 1.75 16.94
C GLY A 81 -17.51 0.36 17.56
N SER A 82 -18.49 -0.53 17.31
CA SER A 82 -18.46 -1.91 17.79
C SER A 82 -17.32 -2.72 17.17
N LEU A 83 -17.08 -2.58 15.87
CA LEU A 83 -15.97 -3.23 15.18
C LEU A 83 -14.62 -2.74 15.71
N ALA A 84 -14.46 -1.42 15.89
CA ALA A 84 -13.24 -0.82 16.41
C ALA A 84 -12.95 -1.29 17.84
N LEU A 85 -13.98 -1.34 18.70
CA LEU A 85 -13.86 -1.87 20.05
C LEU A 85 -13.45 -3.35 20.05
N ALA A 86 -14.08 -4.16 19.21
CA ALA A 86 -13.74 -5.58 19.09
C ALA A 86 -12.28 -5.78 18.64
N LEU A 87 -11.81 -5.03 17.63
CA LEU A 87 -10.42 -5.08 17.18
C LEU A 87 -9.44 -4.62 18.25
N LEU A 88 -9.78 -3.59 19.03
CA LEU A 88 -8.96 -3.12 20.13
C LEU A 88 -8.84 -4.19 21.22
N VAL A 89 -9.96 -4.81 21.60
CA VAL A 89 -9.97 -5.90 22.60
C VAL A 89 -9.16 -7.09 22.12
N VAL A 90 -9.32 -7.50 20.86
CA VAL A 90 -8.53 -8.58 20.27
C VAL A 90 -7.04 -8.24 20.29
N GLY A 91 -6.65 -7.06 19.80
CA GLY A 91 -5.25 -6.63 19.78
C GLY A 91 -4.63 -6.54 21.18
N ALA A 92 -5.34 -5.92 22.13
CA ALA A 92 -4.88 -5.81 23.53
C ALA A 92 -4.75 -7.18 24.22
N THR A 93 -5.69 -8.09 23.95
CA THR A 93 -5.62 -9.46 24.49
C THR A 93 -4.45 -10.23 23.89
N SER A 94 -4.21 -10.11 22.58
CA SER A 94 -3.04 -10.72 21.93
C SER A 94 -1.73 -10.20 22.51
N ASN A 95 -1.60 -8.88 22.72
CA ASN A 95 -0.43 -8.29 23.36
C ASN A 95 -0.26 -8.75 24.82
N TYR A 96 -1.35 -8.94 25.56
CA TYR A 96 -1.28 -9.45 26.92
C TYR A 96 -0.82 -10.92 26.98
N LEU A 97 -1.24 -11.75 26.03
CA LEU A 97 -0.90 -13.18 25.98
C LEU A 97 0.53 -13.43 25.50
N ASP A 98 0.98 -12.67 24.49
CA ASP A 98 2.33 -12.78 23.95
C ASP A 98 2.85 -11.38 23.54
N PRO A 99 3.47 -10.64 24.48
CA PRO A 99 3.96 -9.29 24.25
C PRO A 99 5.13 -9.21 23.25
N GLU A 100 5.90 -10.29 23.10
CA GLU A 100 7.06 -10.32 22.20
C GLU A 100 6.61 -10.36 20.74
N SER A 101 5.67 -11.25 20.41
CA SER A 101 5.12 -11.32 19.04
C SER A 101 4.15 -10.17 18.76
N PHE A 102 3.24 -9.86 19.70
CA PHE A 102 2.18 -8.87 19.50
C PHE A 102 2.49 -7.56 20.24
N ASN A 103 3.53 -6.85 19.82
CA ASN A 103 3.93 -5.60 20.46
C ASN A 103 2.90 -4.45 20.31
N HIS A 104 3.15 -3.32 20.95
CA HIS A 104 2.24 -2.15 20.92
C HIS A 104 2.05 -1.58 19.50
N MET A 105 3.06 -1.74 18.63
CA MET A 105 2.97 -1.33 17.23
C MET A 105 1.98 -2.22 16.47
N PHE A 106 2.00 -3.54 16.70
CA PHE A 106 1.00 -4.47 16.18
C PHE A 106 -0.40 -4.04 16.61
N VAL A 107 -0.64 -3.82 17.92
CA VAL A 107 -1.98 -3.45 18.43
C VAL A 107 -2.47 -2.16 17.77
N THR A 108 -1.60 -1.15 17.69
CA THR A 108 -1.93 0.14 17.09
C THR A 108 -2.26 0.00 15.60
N THR A 109 -1.43 -0.72 14.83
CA THR A 109 -1.70 -0.99 13.41
C THR A 109 -3.00 -1.78 13.24
N PHE A 110 -3.20 -2.82 14.05
CA PHE A 110 -4.34 -3.72 13.93
C PHE A 110 -5.66 -2.98 14.17
N PHE A 111 -5.74 -2.21 15.25
CA PHE A 111 -6.87 -1.36 15.54
C PHE A 111 -7.07 -0.28 14.47
N PHE A 112 -6.03 0.48 14.17
CA PHE A 112 -6.10 1.65 13.30
C PHE A 112 -6.51 1.28 11.88
N VAL A 113 -5.92 0.22 11.33
CA VAL A 113 -6.23 -0.24 9.97
C VAL A 113 -7.68 -0.67 9.87
N GLY A 114 -8.18 -1.46 10.82
CA GLY A 114 -9.55 -1.93 10.77
C GLY A 114 -10.57 -0.82 11.01
N PHE A 115 -10.28 0.12 11.92
CA PHE A 115 -11.13 1.30 12.14
C PHE A 115 -11.25 2.17 10.88
N VAL A 116 -10.12 2.58 10.29
CA VAL A 116 -10.12 3.44 9.09
C VAL A 116 -10.74 2.73 7.90
N THR A 117 -10.46 1.44 7.74
CA THR A 117 -11.04 0.63 6.66
C THR A 117 -12.55 0.49 6.81
N ALA A 118 -13.07 0.29 8.03
CA ALA A 118 -14.50 0.28 8.28
C ALA A 118 -15.15 1.65 7.98
N LEU A 119 -14.53 2.75 8.41
CA LEU A 119 -15.03 4.10 8.15
C LEU A 119 -15.10 4.42 6.65
N MET A 120 -14.05 4.07 5.91
CA MET A 120 -14.01 4.27 4.45
C MET A 120 -14.98 3.34 3.72
N ASN A 121 -15.12 2.09 4.16
CA ASN A 121 -16.07 1.12 3.60
C ASN A 121 -17.52 1.59 3.76
N GLU A 122 -17.91 2.05 4.96
CA GLU A 122 -19.25 2.60 5.18
C GLU A 122 -19.50 3.85 4.32
N SER A 123 -18.48 4.71 4.16
CA SER A 123 -18.54 5.90 3.30
C SER A 123 -18.49 5.60 1.78
N GLY A 124 -18.36 4.34 1.37
CA GLY A 124 -18.23 3.95 -0.04
C GLY A 124 -16.93 4.42 -0.70
N ARG A 125 -15.88 4.71 0.08
CA ARG A 125 -14.54 5.16 -0.34
C ARG A 125 -13.60 3.95 -0.47
N THR A 126 -13.96 2.98 -1.29
CA THR A 126 -13.24 1.70 -1.41
C THR A 126 -11.82 1.88 -1.95
N GLU A 127 -11.63 2.74 -2.95
CA GLU A 127 -10.31 2.99 -3.53
C GLU A 127 -9.36 3.69 -2.55
N GLU A 128 -9.91 4.60 -1.76
CA GLU A 128 -9.14 5.34 -0.75
C GLU A 128 -8.70 4.41 0.38
N SER A 129 -9.55 3.45 0.75
CA SER A 129 -9.18 2.38 1.69
C SER A 129 -8.06 1.51 1.13
N SER A 130 -8.09 1.17 -0.15
CA SER A 130 -7.04 0.38 -0.81
C SER A 130 -5.68 1.09 -0.80
N ILE A 131 -5.67 2.39 -1.09
CA ILE A 131 -4.44 3.21 -1.00
C ILE A 131 -3.96 3.29 0.45
N PHE A 132 -4.87 3.50 1.40
CA PHE A 132 -4.52 3.54 2.83
C PHE A 132 -3.88 2.22 3.30
N ILE A 133 -4.44 1.07 2.92
CA ILE A 133 -3.87 -0.25 3.23
C ILE A 133 -2.46 -0.37 2.65
N SER A 134 -2.28 0.02 1.38
CA SER A 134 -0.97 0.00 0.73
C SER A 134 0.05 0.91 1.44
N SER A 135 -0.35 2.11 1.85
CA SER A 135 0.52 3.05 2.55
C SER A 135 0.99 2.51 3.90
N ILE A 136 0.10 1.93 4.70
CA ILE A 136 0.45 1.40 6.04
C ILE A 136 1.24 0.10 5.93
N LEU A 137 0.81 -0.85 5.10
CA LEU A 137 1.53 -2.09 4.89
C LEU A 137 2.90 -1.83 4.26
N GLY A 138 2.95 -0.99 3.23
CA GLY A 138 4.18 -0.58 2.56
C GLY A 138 5.16 0.07 3.52
N MET A 139 4.69 0.92 4.44
CA MET A 139 5.55 1.53 5.46
C MET A 139 6.18 0.48 6.39
N ARG A 140 5.38 -0.50 6.83
CA ARG A 140 5.86 -1.55 7.74
C ARG A 140 6.83 -2.51 7.04
N LEU A 141 6.54 -2.89 5.80
CA LEU A 141 7.44 -3.70 4.98
C LEU A 141 8.72 -2.94 4.58
N ALA A 142 8.62 -1.63 4.31
CA ALA A 142 9.77 -0.78 4.06
C ALA A 142 10.73 -0.74 5.26
N ALA A 143 10.20 -0.71 6.48
CA ALA A 143 11.02 -0.75 7.69
C ALA A 143 11.79 -2.08 7.80
N ILE A 144 11.14 -3.21 7.54
CA ILE A 144 11.80 -4.52 7.51
C ILE A 144 12.85 -4.56 6.41
N TYR A 145 12.49 -4.17 5.19
CA TYR A 145 13.38 -4.16 4.04
C TYR A 145 14.63 -3.32 4.30
N ALA A 146 14.46 -2.08 4.76
CA ALA A 146 15.57 -1.20 5.09
C ALA A 146 16.43 -1.77 6.22
N SER A 147 15.82 -2.34 7.27
CA SER A 147 16.58 -2.83 8.44
C SER A 147 17.57 -3.96 8.14
N GLY A 148 17.34 -4.75 7.10
CA GLY A 148 18.28 -5.80 6.69
C GLY A 148 19.14 -5.43 5.46
N LEU A 149 19.21 -4.14 5.11
CA LEU A 149 20.10 -3.68 4.05
C LEU A 149 21.56 -3.98 4.42
N THR A 150 22.25 -4.78 3.61
CA THR A 150 23.60 -5.31 3.92
C THR A 150 24.66 -4.22 3.99
N ILE A 151 24.61 -3.23 3.09
CA ILE A 151 25.58 -2.10 3.06
C ILE A 151 25.55 -1.24 4.34
N ALA A 152 24.44 -1.29 5.10
CA ALA A 152 24.23 -0.51 6.30
C ALA A 152 24.74 -1.20 7.59
N GLN A 153 25.27 -2.42 7.50
CA GLN A 153 25.73 -3.21 8.66
C GLN A 153 27.22 -2.97 9.06
N ASN A 154 27.87 -1.93 8.51
CA ASN A 154 29.27 -1.62 8.85
C ASN A 154 29.39 -0.86 10.18
N ASP A 155 30.05 -1.46 11.16
CA ASP A 155 30.19 -1.01 12.58
C ASP A 155 31.12 0.20 12.82
N SER A 156 31.49 0.97 11.79
CA SER A 156 32.37 2.13 11.98
C SER A 156 31.56 3.38 12.37
N GLU A 157 31.72 3.86 13.61
CA GLU A 157 31.08 5.07 14.14
C GLU A 157 31.33 6.34 13.28
N VAL A 158 32.40 6.33 12.47
CA VAL A 158 32.76 7.44 11.57
C VAL A 158 31.80 7.57 10.37
N VAL A 159 30.95 6.57 10.13
CA VAL A 159 30.13 6.44 8.91
C VAL A 159 28.61 6.44 9.19
N VAL A 160 28.22 6.77 10.42
CA VAL A 160 26.81 6.73 10.87
C VAL A 160 25.86 7.54 9.98
N ASP A 161 26.31 8.67 9.43
CA ASP A 161 25.48 9.49 8.56
C ASP A 161 25.14 8.79 7.24
N TRP A 162 26.10 8.13 6.60
CA TRP A 162 25.86 7.38 5.35
C TRP A 162 25.02 6.12 5.59
N VAL A 163 25.18 5.47 6.74
CA VAL A 163 24.31 4.36 7.16
C VAL A 163 22.86 4.84 7.29
N ARG A 164 22.63 5.97 7.95
CA ARG A 164 21.27 6.52 8.12
C ARG A 164 20.66 6.98 6.80
N GLU A 165 21.46 7.57 5.93
CA GLU A 165 21.02 8.02 4.61
C GLU A 165 20.65 6.83 3.70
N SER A 166 21.47 5.78 3.67
CA SER A 166 21.20 4.56 2.89
C SER A 166 19.96 3.82 3.39
N LEU A 167 19.80 3.65 4.71
CA LEU A 167 18.59 3.10 5.32
C LEU A 167 17.35 3.94 4.98
N GLY A 168 17.46 5.27 5.06
CA GLY A 168 16.38 6.18 4.68
C GLY A 168 16.02 6.05 3.21
N SER A 169 17.02 6.00 2.32
CA SER A 169 16.83 5.86 0.88
C SER A 169 16.15 4.54 0.52
N ALA A 170 16.57 3.43 1.13
CA ALA A 170 15.92 2.12 0.95
C ALA A 170 14.48 2.12 1.47
N PHE A 171 14.25 2.70 2.66
CA PHE A 171 12.91 2.83 3.24
C PHE A 171 11.96 3.61 2.33
N PHE A 172 12.34 4.83 1.92
CA PHE A 172 11.47 5.67 1.10
C PHE A 172 11.29 5.12 -0.32
N SER A 173 12.32 4.49 -0.90
CA SER A 173 12.19 3.80 -2.19
C SER A 173 11.15 2.70 -2.12
N PHE A 174 11.27 1.81 -1.12
CA PHE A 174 10.35 0.69 -0.94
C PHE A 174 8.93 1.17 -0.62
N TRP A 175 8.80 2.19 0.24
CA TRP A 175 7.50 2.71 0.66
C TRP A 175 6.73 3.35 -0.50
N LEU A 176 7.39 4.19 -1.31
CA LEU A 176 6.77 4.82 -2.48
C LEU A 176 6.49 3.81 -3.60
N ALA A 177 7.37 2.82 -3.79
CA ALA A 177 7.10 1.68 -4.67
C ALA A 177 5.86 0.89 -4.21
N SER A 178 5.71 0.67 -2.91
CA SER A 178 4.53 0.00 -2.33
C SER A 178 3.25 0.81 -2.57
N ILE A 179 3.25 2.12 -2.29
CA ILE A 179 2.09 2.99 -2.51
C ILE A 179 1.67 2.96 -3.98
N SER A 180 2.62 3.13 -4.90
CA SER A 180 2.35 3.11 -6.34
C SER A 180 1.88 1.74 -6.85
N LEU A 181 2.44 0.63 -6.34
CA LEU A 181 1.98 -0.72 -6.64
C LEU A 181 0.56 -0.97 -6.13
N GLY A 182 0.23 -0.53 -4.91
CA GLY A 182 -1.12 -0.64 -4.37
C GLY A 182 -2.14 0.19 -5.15
N PHE A 183 -1.73 1.37 -5.64
CA PHE A 183 -2.56 2.15 -6.55
C PHE A 183 -2.77 1.43 -7.89
N PHE A 184 -1.71 0.88 -8.49
CA PHE A 184 -1.81 0.08 -9.71
C PHE A 184 -2.74 -1.12 -9.53
N ALA A 185 -2.56 -1.91 -8.47
CA ALA A 185 -3.41 -3.05 -8.14
C ALA A 185 -4.88 -2.64 -7.95
N MET A 186 -5.14 -1.51 -7.28
CA MET A 186 -6.49 -0.97 -7.14
C MET A 186 -7.12 -0.66 -8.51
N VAL A 187 -6.37 -0.02 -9.43
CA VAL A 187 -6.86 0.27 -10.80
C VAL A 187 -7.18 -1.03 -11.57
N LEU A 188 -6.39 -2.09 -11.40
CA LEU A 188 -6.63 -3.40 -12.02
C LEU A 188 -7.93 -4.07 -11.57
N ILE A 189 -8.25 -3.95 -10.28
CA ILE A 189 -9.38 -4.63 -9.62
C ILE A 189 -10.67 -3.80 -9.71
N ARG A 190 -10.53 -2.48 -9.91
CA ARG A 190 -11.63 -1.52 -10.04
C ARG A 190 -12.54 -1.85 -11.23
N GLY A 191 -13.82 -2.07 -10.93
CA GLY A 191 -14.87 -2.30 -11.94
C GLY A 191 -14.84 -3.70 -12.57
N THR A 192 -13.83 -4.51 -12.28
CA THR A 192 -13.76 -5.92 -12.68
C THR A 192 -14.25 -6.81 -11.55
N VAL A 193 -13.72 -6.61 -10.34
CA VAL A 193 -14.00 -7.42 -9.15
C VAL A 193 -14.58 -6.57 -8.03
N GLU A 194 -14.02 -5.37 -7.82
CA GLU A 194 -14.51 -4.44 -6.80
C GLU A 194 -15.43 -3.38 -7.44
N LYS A 195 -16.58 -3.10 -6.80
CA LYS A 195 -17.49 -2.06 -7.26
C LYS A 195 -16.83 -0.69 -7.12
N LYS A 196 -17.05 0.17 -8.13
CA LYS A 196 -16.60 1.57 -8.13
C LYS A 196 -17.14 2.29 -6.89
N GLY A 197 -16.24 2.90 -6.14
CA GLY A 197 -16.55 3.71 -4.97
C GLY A 197 -17.21 5.04 -5.35
N SER A 198 -17.89 5.61 -4.35
CA SER A 198 -18.54 6.91 -4.42
C SER A 198 -17.65 8.05 -3.89
N GLY A 199 -16.39 7.76 -3.55
CA GLY A 199 -15.44 8.71 -2.97
C GLY A 199 -15.07 9.87 -3.90
N ARG A 200 -14.85 11.06 -3.34
CA ARG A 200 -14.63 12.29 -4.12
C ARG A 200 -13.37 12.24 -4.99
N PHE A 201 -12.30 11.60 -4.50
CA PHE A 201 -10.99 11.60 -5.16
C PHE A 201 -10.96 10.72 -6.42
N PHE A 202 -11.61 9.55 -6.38
CA PHE A 202 -11.50 8.55 -7.44
C PHE A 202 -12.81 8.33 -8.21
N ARG A 203 -13.84 9.14 -7.99
CA ARG A 203 -15.14 9.00 -8.70
C ARG A 203 -15.00 9.12 -10.22
N THR A 204 -14.13 10.01 -10.70
CA THR A 204 -13.91 10.25 -12.14
C THR A 204 -12.90 9.30 -12.76
N LEU A 205 -12.19 8.51 -11.94
CA LEU A 205 -11.19 7.57 -12.45
C LEU A 205 -11.88 6.52 -13.33
N PRO A 206 -11.44 6.35 -14.59
CA PRO A 206 -12.01 5.37 -15.51
C PRO A 206 -11.68 3.95 -15.05
N THR A 207 -12.48 2.98 -15.49
CA THR A 207 -12.11 1.56 -15.39
C THR A 207 -11.16 1.19 -16.53
N ILE A 208 -10.41 0.09 -16.41
CA ILE A 208 -9.49 -0.36 -17.47
C ILE A 208 -10.21 -0.63 -18.79
N ARG A 209 -11.48 -1.04 -18.73
CA ARG A 209 -12.31 -1.24 -19.92
C ARG A 209 -12.69 0.07 -20.59
N GLU A 210 -12.79 1.16 -19.84
CA GLU A 210 -13.09 2.50 -20.35
C GLU A 210 -11.83 3.17 -20.92
N SER A 211 -10.71 3.11 -20.20
CA SER A 211 -9.40 3.49 -20.73
C SER A 211 -8.25 2.77 -20.02
N PRO A 212 -7.26 2.26 -20.77
CA PRO A 212 -6.07 1.64 -20.18
C PRO A 212 -5.09 2.67 -19.63
N ASP A 213 -5.25 3.96 -19.97
CA ASP A 213 -4.32 5.04 -19.62
C ASP A 213 -4.07 5.14 -18.11
N ALA A 214 -5.09 4.98 -17.27
CA ALA A 214 -4.94 5.02 -15.82
C ALA A 214 -4.02 3.89 -15.29
N ALA A 215 -4.14 2.69 -15.87
CA ALA A 215 -3.28 1.56 -15.54
C ALA A 215 -1.85 1.76 -16.07
N ALA A 216 -1.71 2.30 -17.29
CA ALA A 216 -0.42 2.60 -17.88
C ALA A 216 0.36 3.64 -17.07
N TYR A 217 -0.26 4.76 -16.70
CA TYR A 217 0.39 5.80 -15.90
C TYR A 217 0.78 5.31 -14.50
N SER A 218 -0.09 4.53 -13.85
CA SER A 218 0.24 3.96 -12.54
C SER A 218 1.36 2.92 -12.61
N ALA A 219 1.40 2.10 -13.66
CA ALA A 219 2.51 1.19 -13.91
C ALA A 219 3.84 1.92 -14.17
N LEU A 220 3.82 3.03 -14.93
CA LEU A 220 5.02 3.85 -15.18
C LEU A 220 5.55 4.50 -13.90
N ILE A 221 4.66 5.02 -13.05
CA ILE A 221 5.04 5.57 -11.75
C ILE A 221 5.64 4.47 -10.87
N PHE A 222 5.01 3.30 -10.80
CA PHE A 222 5.57 2.16 -10.07
C PHE A 222 6.97 1.76 -10.59
N ALA A 223 7.13 1.67 -11.91
CA ALA A 223 8.42 1.37 -12.52
C ALA A 223 9.50 2.41 -12.16
N SER A 224 9.15 3.71 -12.08
CA SER A 224 10.10 4.74 -11.65
C SER A 224 10.61 4.55 -10.21
N PHE A 225 9.77 4.07 -9.29
CA PHE A 225 10.18 3.78 -7.91
C PHE A 225 10.89 2.44 -7.75
N MET A 226 10.71 1.51 -8.69
CA MET A 226 11.49 0.26 -8.73
C MET A 226 12.96 0.50 -9.07
N ILE A 227 13.27 1.50 -9.91
CA ILE A 227 14.65 1.74 -10.37
C ILE A 227 15.60 2.04 -9.19
N PRO A 228 15.34 3.01 -8.30
CA PRO A 228 16.19 3.23 -7.12
C PRO A 228 16.28 2.02 -6.22
N LEU A 229 15.18 1.28 -6.06
CA LEU A 229 15.11 0.13 -5.16
C LEU A 229 16.04 -1.00 -5.62
N VAL A 230 15.98 -1.34 -6.91
CA VAL A 230 16.87 -2.35 -7.51
C VAL A 230 18.31 -1.87 -7.53
N TRP A 231 18.56 -0.59 -7.82
CA TRP A 231 19.92 -0.07 -7.89
C TRP A 231 20.58 -0.05 -6.51
N LEU A 232 19.87 0.38 -5.46
CA LEU A 232 20.36 0.35 -4.08
C LEU A 232 20.71 -1.06 -3.61
N GLY A 233 19.89 -2.04 -3.98
CA GLY A 233 20.12 -3.45 -3.67
C GLY A 233 21.35 -4.09 -4.33
N GLN A 234 21.85 -3.47 -5.41
CA GLN A 234 23.00 -3.93 -6.17
C GLN A 234 24.32 -3.25 -5.78
N LEU A 235 24.31 -2.31 -4.83
CA LEU A 235 25.52 -1.64 -4.38
C LEU A 235 26.37 -2.58 -3.52
N ASP A 236 27.67 -2.65 -3.81
CA ASP A 236 28.59 -3.54 -3.10
C ASP A 236 29.10 -2.93 -1.78
N SER A 237 29.09 -1.59 -1.67
CA SER A 237 29.64 -0.91 -0.51
C SER A 237 28.97 0.44 -0.21
N LEU A 238 29.12 0.88 1.05
CA LEU A 238 28.64 2.18 1.50
C LEU A 238 29.46 3.35 0.92
N ALA A 239 30.69 3.10 0.46
CA ALA A 239 31.49 4.09 -0.25
C ALA A 239 30.87 4.43 -1.61
N GLU A 240 30.42 3.42 -2.36
CA GLU A 240 29.75 3.59 -3.64
C GLU A 240 28.41 4.35 -3.50
N PHE A 241 27.71 4.12 -2.39
CA PHE A 241 26.54 4.92 -2.02
C PHE A 241 26.91 6.39 -1.80
N SER A 242 27.96 6.68 -1.02
CA SER A 242 28.42 8.05 -0.73
C SER A 242 28.92 8.80 -1.95
N GLU A 243 29.46 8.11 -2.96
CA GLU A 243 29.93 8.72 -4.20
C GLU A 243 28.77 9.16 -5.12
N GLY A 244 27.53 8.77 -4.81
CA GLY A 244 26.35 9.17 -5.57
C GLY A 244 26.20 8.44 -6.92
N SER A 245 26.83 7.28 -7.07
CA SER A 245 26.79 6.46 -8.31
C SER A 245 25.45 5.73 -8.52
N HIS A 246 24.37 6.17 -7.88
CA HIS A 246 23.06 5.54 -7.89
C HIS A 246 21.94 6.56 -8.12
N LEU A 247 20.86 6.13 -8.76
CA LEU A 247 19.63 6.93 -8.80
C LEU A 247 18.86 6.76 -7.48
N GLY A 248 18.79 7.82 -6.69
CA GLY A 248 18.05 7.83 -5.43
C GLY A 248 16.56 8.11 -5.57
N VAL A 249 15.87 8.07 -4.43
CA VAL A 249 14.42 8.39 -4.29
C VAL A 249 14.05 9.75 -4.89
N GLY A 250 14.94 10.74 -4.79
CA GLY A 250 14.71 12.08 -5.33
C GLY A 250 14.47 12.07 -6.84
N TRP A 251 15.27 11.28 -7.59
CA TRP A 251 15.09 11.11 -9.03
C TRP A 251 13.75 10.44 -9.35
N ALA A 252 13.40 9.37 -8.64
CA ALA A 252 12.14 8.68 -8.88
C ALA A 252 10.92 9.56 -8.57
N THR A 253 11.00 10.36 -7.51
CA THR A 253 9.95 11.31 -7.14
C THR A 253 9.77 12.39 -8.20
N PHE A 254 10.88 12.94 -8.72
CA PHE A 254 10.85 13.90 -9.82
C PHE A 254 10.25 13.28 -11.10
N THR A 255 10.69 12.09 -11.48
CA THR A 255 10.15 11.35 -12.63
C THR A 255 8.66 11.06 -12.47
N ALA A 256 8.22 10.61 -11.30
CA ALA A 256 6.80 10.38 -10.99
C ALA A 256 5.98 11.68 -11.11
N LEU A 257 6.53 12.82 -10.68
CA LEU A 257 5.89 14.12 -10.81
C LEU A 257 5.74 14.54 -12.28
N VAL A 258 6.77 14.31 -13.10
CA VAL A 258 6.71 14.57 -14.55
C VAL A 258 5.63 13.69 -15.21
N ILE A 259 5.60 12.39 -14.88
CA ILE A 259 4.58 11.46 -15.39
C ILE A 259 3.17 11.90 -14.97
N PHE A 260 2.99 12.28 -13.70
CA PHE A 260 1.72 12.77 -13.17
C PHE A 260 1.27 14.06 -13.86
N THR A 261 2.18 15.01 -14.05
CA THR A 261 1.91 16.28 -14.74
C THR A 261 1.50 16.04 -16.19
N HIS A 262 2.21 15.14 -16.88
CA HIS A 262 1.86 14.75 -18.24
C HIS A 262 0.47 14.10 -18.28
N ALA A 263 0.16 13.18 -17.35
CA ALA A 263 -1.15 12.54 -17.27
C ALA A 263 -2.27 13.57 -17.03
N PHE A 264 -2.03 14.54 -16.16
CA PHE A 264 -2.95 15.64 -15.89
C PHE A 264 -3.24 16.46 -17.15
N PHE A 265 -2.21 16.93 -17.86
CA PHE A 265 -2.39 17.71 -19.09
C PHE A 265 -3.10 16.91 -20.19
N ARG A 266 -2.79 15.63 -20.33
CA ARG A 266 -3.49 14.75 -21.27
C ARG A 266 -4.97 14.59 -20.90
N SER A 267 -5.29 14.46 -19.62
CA SER A 267 -6.67 14.31 -19.15
C SER A 267 -7.52 15.57 -19.36
N GLU A 268 -6.91 16.75 -19.31
CA GLU A 268 -7.52 18.06 -19.59
C GLU A 268 -7.48 18.41 -21.10
N GLY A 269 -7.18 17.45 -21.98
CA GLY A 269 -7.14 17.68 -23.43
C GLY A 269 -6.11 18.72 -23.87
N TRP A 270 -5.03 18.90 -23.10
CA TRP A 270 -3.97 19.90 -23.32
C TRP A 270 -4.40 21.36 -23.21
N HIS A 271 -5.65 21.65 -22.84
CA HIS A 271 -6.16 23.01 -22.70
C HIS A 271 -5.39 23.82 -21.64
N VAL A 272 -4.96 23.17 -20.55
CA VAL A 272 -4.12 23.80 -19.52
C VAL A 272 -2.74 24.19 -20.07
N LEU A 273 -2.11 23.33 -20.88
CA LEU A 273 -0.81 23.62 -21.49
C LEU A 273 -0.91 24.81 -22.46
N ALA A 274 -1.98 24.88 -23.24
CA ALA A 274 -2.28 26.02 -24.11
C ALA A 274 -2.46 27.33 -23.32
N SER A 275 -3.08 27.28 -22.14
CA SER A 275 -3.26 28.47 -21.29
C SER A 275 -1.96 28.96 -20.63
N LEU A 276 -1.02 28.05 -20.31
CA LEU A 276 0.28 28.38 -19.73
C LEU A 276 1.26 28.97 -20.76
N LEU A 277 1.15 28.60 -22.04
CA LEU A 277 1.98 29.16 -23.12
C LEU A 277 1.53 30.56 -23.57
N ILE A 278 0.34 31.00 -23.18
CA ILE A 278 -0.21 32.33 -23.51
C ILE A 278 0.30 33.42 -22.54
N VAL A 279 0.89 33.02 -21.41
CA VAL A 279 1.49 33.91 -20.39
C VAL A 279 3.01 33.92 -20.52
#